data_AF-A0A5D4XKY3-F1
#
_entry.id   AF-A0A5D4XKY3-F1
#
_cell.length_a   1.000
_cell.length_b   1.000
_cell.length_c   1.000
_cell.angle_alpha   90.00
_cell.angle_beta   90.00
_cell.angle_gamma   90.00
#
_symmetry.space_group_name_H-M   'P 1'
#
loop_
_entity.id
_entity.type
_entity.pdbx_description
1 polymer ?
#
loop_
_entity_poly.entity_id
_entity_poly.type
_entity_poly.pdbx_seq_one_letter_code
_entity_poly.pdbx_strand_id
1 'polypeptide(L)'
;MLQQQRRMAQYRYQQQYHARLHEQQRRWRASRYDYGRDPYYSTPASYRYTYGGRWHQTNRYGADLMRRAVHYGYAEGMRAGRADREDGWRYDARGSYGYLDASYGYDGHYIAHDQYAHYFRQGFRHGYEDGYHGRNRYGHRDERGDYGVLAAVLGAILGLQLLN
;
A
#
# COMPACT_ATOMS: atom_id res chain seq x y z
N MET A 1 18.22 24.68 -18.35
CA MET A 1 16.85 24.17 -18.13
C MET A 1 16.66 22.68 -18.52
N LEU A 2 17.68 21.81 -18.46
CA LEU A 2 17.54 20.38 -18.78
C LEU A 2 17.11 19.49 -17.59
N GLN A 3 17.35 19.91 -16.35
CA GLN A 3 16.98 19.13 -15.15
C GLN A 3 15.46 19.13 -14.87
N GLN A 4 14.73 20.19 -15.21
CA GLN A 4 13.26 20.24 -15.05
C GLN A 4 12.54 19.31 -16.02
N GLN A 5 13.07 19.12 -17.23
CA GLN A 5 12.45 18.23 -18.24
C GLN A 5 12.57 16.74 -17.86
N ARG A 6 13.56 16.36 -17.05
CA ARG A 6 13.82 14.97 -16.65
C ARG A 6 13.09 14.49 -15.39
N ARG A 7 12.20 15.29 -14.79
CA ARG A 7 11.47 14.91 -13.56
C ARG A 7 9.96 15.06 -13.69
N MET A 8 9.47 15.11 -14.93
CA MET A 8 8.06 15.39 -15.19
C MET A 8 7.16 14.22 -14.81
N ALA A 9 7.58 12.98 -15.06
CA ALA A 9 6.79 11.82 -14.70
C ALA A 9 6.68 11.68 -13.18
N GLN A 10 7.80 11.88 -12.46
CA GLN A 10 7.81 11.80 -11.01
C GLN A 10 7.01 12.94 -10.35
N TYR A 11 7.08 14.14 -10.91
CA TYR A 11 6.22 15.25 -10.46
C TYR A 11 4.74 14.93 -10.66
N ARG A 12 4.35 14.39 -11.82
CA ARG A 12 2.96 13.96 -12.07
C ARG A 12 2.51 12.86 -11.11
N TYR A 13 3.38 11.89 -10.82
CA TYR A 13 3.10 10.86 -9.83
C TYR A 13 2.78 11.46 -8.46
N GLN A 14 3.61 12.41 -7.97
CA GLN A 14 3.39 13.07 -6.69
C GLN A 14 2.03 13.79 -6.66
N GLN A 15 1.71 14.57 -7.69
CA GLN A 15 0.42 15.25 -7.82
C GLN A 15 -0.76 14.27 -7.78
N GLN A 16 -0.67 13.15 -8.50
CA GLN A 16 -1.69 12.11 -8.49
C GLN A 16 -1.82 11.43 -7.14
N TYR A 17 -0.71 11.19 -6.43
CA TYR A 17 -0.72 10.62 -5.09
C TYR A 17 -1.46 11.54 -4.11
N HIS A 18 -1.15 12.84 -4.13
CA HIS A 18 -1.86 13.84 -3.32
C HIS A 18 -3.35 13.90 -3.65
N ALA A 19 -3.71 13.87 -4.94
CA ALA A 19 -5.11 13.84 -5.36
C ALA A 19 -5.84 12.60 -4.82
N ARG A 20 -5.21 11.42 -4.86
CA ARG A 20 -5.76 10.18 -4.31
C ARG A 20 -5.95 10.26 -2.79
N LEU A 21 -4.98 10.80 -2.06
CA LEU A 21 -5.11 11.05 -0.61
C LEU A 21 -6.26 12.01 -0.29
N HIS A 22 -6.37 13.11 -1.04
CA HIS A 22 -7.41 14.10 -0.81
C HIS A 22 -8.81 13.53 -1.12
N GLU A 23 -8.95 12.79 -2.23
CA GLU A 23 -10.17 12.09 -2.60
C GLU A 23 -10.57 11.05 -1.53
N GLN A 24 -9.61 10.31 -0.98
CA GLN A 24 -9.84 9.41 0.14
C GLN A 24 -10.36 10.14 1.38
N GLN A 25 -9.73 11.24 1.78
CA GLN A 25 -10.19 12.04 2.93
C GLN A 25 -11.61 12.55 2.72
N ARG A 26 -11.95 13.00 1.51
CA ARG A 26 -13.32 13.42 1.16
C ARG A 26 -14.30 12.27 1.28
N ARG A 27 -13.95 11.08 0.77
CA ARG A 27 -14.78 9.88 0.89
C ARG A 27 -15.04 9.51 2.33
N TRP A 28 -14.05 9.56 3.21
CA TRP A 28 -14.24 9.25 4.63
C TRP A 28 -15.04 10.30 5.37
N ARG A 29 -14.84 11.59 5.06
CA ARG A 29 -15.67 12.67 5.61
C ARG A 29 -17.13 12.60 5.14
N ALA A 30 -17.35 12.20 3.89
CA ALA A 30 -18.68 12.08 3.30
C ALA A 30 -19.39 10.79 3.71
N SER A 31 -18.63 9.71 3.92
CA SER A 31 -19.17 8.48 4.46
C SER A 31 -19.59 8.78 5.89
N ARG A 32 -20.91 8.81 6.14
CA ARG A 32 -21.51 8.82 7.49
C ARG A 32 -21.28 7.48 8.19
N TYR A 33 -20.09 6.92 8.05
CA TYR A 33 -19.71 5.66 8.63
C TYR A 33 -19.53 5.93 10.12
N ASP A 34 -20.55 5.57 10.88
CA ASP A 34 -20.60 5.77 12.33
C ASP A 34 -19.71 4.71 12.99
N TYR A 35 -18.40 4.94 12.91
CA TYR A 35 -17.38 4.06 13.49
C TYR A 35 -17.55 3.89 15.01
N GLY A 36 -18.31 4.77 15.69
CA GLY A 36 -18.67 4.64 17.10
C GLY A 36 -19.82 3.66 17.37
N ARG A 37 -20.55 3.24 16.33
CA ARG A 37 -21.67 2.28 16.40
C ARG A 37 -21.38 0.96 15.69
N ASP A 38 -20.13 0.81 15.29
CA ASP A 38 -19.56 -0.32 14.60
C ASP A 38 -19.37 -1.47 15.64
N PRO A 39 -20.19 -2.55 15.61
CA PRO A 39 -20.04 -3.71 16.52
C PRO A 39 -18.68 -4.44 16.44
N TYR A 40 -17.72 -3.95 15.66
CA TYR A 40 -16.57 -4.70 15.16
C TYR A 40 -15.33 -4.59 16.06
N TYR A 41 -15.28 -3.64 17.01
CA TYR A 41 -14.25 -3.59 18.07
C TYR A 41 -14.29 -4.81 19.02
N SER A 42 -15.42 -5.53 19.07
CA SER A 42 -15.64 -6.68 19.96
C SER A 42 -15.42 -8.04 19.27
N THR A 43 -15.04 -8.06 18.00
CA THR A 43 -14.82 -9.33 17.30
C THR A 43 -13.53 -9.99 17.80
N PRO A 44 -13.57 -11.29 18.16
CA PRO A 44 -12.40 -11.98 18.68
C PRO A 44 -11.30 -12.04 17.62
N ALA A 45 -10.05 -12.05 18.09
CA ALA A 45 -8.91 -12.26 17.22
C ALA A 45 -9.05 -13.63 16.52
N SER A 46 -8.83 -13.62 15.20
CA SER A 46 -8.86 -14.82 14.36
C SER A 46 -7.55 -15.06 13.63
N TYR A 47 -6.64 -14.07 13.67
CA TYR A 47 -5.33 -14.14 13.04
C TYR A 47 -4.24 -13.69 14.01
N ARG A 48 -3.05 -14.26 13.86
CA ARG A 48 -1.80 -13.73 14.38
C ARG A 48 -0.81 -13.43 13.27
N TYR A 49 0.08 -12.48 13.52
CA TYR A 49 1.13 -12.06 12.60
C TYR A 49 2.34 -11.54 13.38
N THR A 50 3.48 -11.44 12.71
CA THR A 50 4.71 -10.89 13.31
C THR A 50 4.97 -9.49 12.78
N TYR A 51 5.19 -8.55 13.69
CA TYR A 51 5.64 -7.19 13.38
C TYR A 51 6.70 -6.76 14.40
N GLY A 52 7.83 -6.23 13.90
CA GLY A 52 8.96 -5.84 14.74
C GLY A 52 9.56 -6.97 15.58
N GLY A 53 9.47 -8.22 15.10
CA GLY A 53 9.94 -9.41 15.82
C GLY A 53 9.03 -9.85 16.98
N ARG A 54 7.85 -9.24 17.13
CA ARG A 54 6.85 -9.60 18.15
C ARG A 54 5.58 -10.14 17.50
N TRP A 55 4.91 -11.02 18.21
CA TRP A 55 3.60 -11.53 17.81
C TRP A 55 2.52 -10.51 18.13
N HIS A 56 1.62 -10.31 17.18
CA HIS A 56 0.42 -9.49 17.29
C HIS A 56 -0.77 -10.32 16.83
N GLN A 57 -1.96 -9.90 17.24
CA GLN A 57 -3.20 -10.55 16.87
C GLN A 57 -4.15 -9.54 16.26
N THR A 58 -4.98 -9.99 15.35
CA THR A 58 -6.05 -9.18 14.77
C THR A 58 -7.21 -10.05 14.35
N ASN A 59 -8.35 -9.42 14.09
CA ASN A 59 -9.53 -10.08 13.56
C ASN A 59 -9.46 -10.17 12.02
N ARG A 60 -10.52 -10.69 11.40
CA ARG A 60 -10.60 -10.82 9.94
C ARG A 60 -10.45 -9.46 9.22
N TYR A 61 -11.00 -8.40 9.80
CA TYR A 61 -10.99 -7.07 9.20
C TYR A 61 -9.61 -6.42 9.22
N GLY A 62 -8.84 -6.59 10.30
CA GLY A 62 -7.44 -6.17 10.32
C GLY A 62 -6.59 -6.97 9.35
N ALA A 63 -6.81 -8.29 9.23
CA ALA A 63 -6.17 -9.10 8.20
C ALA A 63 -6.51 -8.59 6.78
N ASP A 64 -7.76 -8.22 6.52
CA ASP A 64 -8.19 -7.63 5.24
C ASP A 64 -7.59 -6.23 5.01
N LEU A 65 -7.45 -5.42 6.07
CA LEU A 65 -6.76 -4.12 6.00
C LEU A 65 -5.27 -4.30 5.67
N MET A 66 -4.60 -5.28 6.28
CA MET A 66 -3.20 -5.63 5.96
C MET A 66 -3.05 -6.08 4.50
N ARG A 67 -3.95 -6.93 4.00
CA ARG A 67 -3.98 -7.33 2.58
C ARG A 67 -4.11 -6.09 1.68
N ARG A 68 -5.08 -5.23 1.96
CA ARG A 68 -5.28 -3.96 1.23
C ARG A 68 -4.04 -3.07 1.29
N ALA A 69 -3.37 -2.96 2.44
CA ALA A 69 -2.13 -2.20 2.58
C ALA A 69 -1.06 -2.66 1.58
N VAL A 70 -0.84 -3.99 1.48
CA VAL A 70 0.12 -4.57 0.54
C VAL A 70 -0.27 -4.29 -0.91
N HIS A 71 -1.55 -4.46 -1.27
CA HIS A 71 -2.04 -4.19 -2.62
C HIS A 71 -1.92 -2.70 -3.00
N TYR A 72 -2.34 -1.78 -2.12
CA TYR A 72 -2.21 -0.35 -2.36
C TYR A 72 -0.75 0.08 -2.45
N GLY A 73 0.09 -0.44 -1.56
CA GLY A 73 1.53 -0.25 -1.62
C GLY A 73 2.08 -0.65 -2.97
N TYR A 74 1.80 -1.87 -3.43
CA TYR A 74 2.24 -2.38 -4.73
C TYR A 74 1.79 -1.51 -5.90
N ALA A 75 0.52 -1.09 -5.93
CA ALA A 75 0.02 -0.22 -6.98
C ALA A 75 0.73 1.13 -7.01
N GLU A 76 0.96 1.75 -5.84
CA GLU A 76 1.69 3.02 -5.75
C GLU A 76 3.17 2.87 -6.10
N GLY A 77 3.79 1.78 -5.66
CA GLY A 77 5.17 1.42 -6.01
C GLY A 77 5.32 1.28 -7.51
N MET A 78 4.39 0.58 -8.17
CA MET A 78 4.45 0.40 -9.62
C MET A 78 4.34 1.72 -10.38
N ARG A 79 3.47 2.63 -9.94
CA ARG A 79 3.35 3.98 -10.53
C ARG A 79 4.65 4.78 -10.35
N ALA A 80 5.23 4.77 -9.15
CA ALA A 80 6.47 5.47 -8.84
C ALA A 80 7.66 4.91 -9.63
N GLY A 81 7.82 3.58 -9.69
CA GLY A 81 8.90 2.93 -10.43
C GLY A 81 8.82 3.19 -11.92
N ARG A 82 7.61 3.18 -12.50
CA ARG A 82 7.39 3.56 -13.91
C ARG A 82 7.77 5.03 -14.16
N ALA A 83 7.38 5.92 -13.26
CA ALA A 83 7.70 7.35 -13.38
C ALA A 83 9.22 7.59 -13.32
N ASP A 84 9.93 7.01 -12.34
CA ASP A 84 11.39 7.14 -12.27
C ASP A 84 12.08 6.54 -13.50
N ARG A 85 11.59 5.40 -14.02
CA ARG A 85 12.10 4.81 -15.27
C ARG A 85 11.88 5.72 -16.48
N GLU A 86 10.70 6.30 -16.63
CA GLU A 86 10.35 7.23 -17.71
C GLU A 86 11.23 8.49 -17.69
N ASP A 87 11.52 8.98 -16.49
CA ASP A 87 12.41 10.12 -16.24
C ASP A 87 13.90 9.78 -16.40
N GLY A 88 14.25 8.49 -16.60
CA GLY A 88 15.63 8.00 -16.62
C GLY A 88 16.36 8.19 -15.29
N TRP A 89 15.60 8.25 -14.19
CA TRP A 89 16.11 8.41 -12.84
C TRP A 89 16.64 7.08 -12.30
N ARG A 90 17.55 7.14 -11.34
CA ARG A 90 18.10 5.95 -10.66
C ARG A 90 17.01 5.22 -9.86
N TYR A 91 17.20 3.92 -9.65
CA TYR A 91 16.37 3.11 -8.76
C TYR A 91 16.44 3.65 -7.31
N ASP A 92 15.32 4.16 -6.79
CA ASP A 92 15.22 4.68 -5.42
C ASP A 92 13.79 4.56 -4.86
N ALA A 93 13.37 3.33 -4.56
CA ALA A 93 12.05 3.08 -3.98
C ALA A 93 11.85 3.79 -2.63
N ARG A 94 12.89 3.91 -1.80
CA ARG A 94 12.79 4.46 -0.44
C ARG A 94 12.68 5.97 -0.42
N GLY A 95 13.25 6.65 -1.42
CA GLY A 95 13.12 8.10 -1.59
C GLY A 95 11.80 8.54 -2.24
N SER A 96 10.96 7.62 -2.70
CA SER A 96 9.68 7.94 -3.32
C SER A 96 8.66 8.46 -2.31
N TYR A 97 7.89 9.51 -2.68
CA TYR A 97 6.95 10.16 -1.76
C TYR A 97 5.92 9.19 -1.16
N GLY A 98 5.31 8.32 -1.97
CA GLY A 98 4.35 7.33 -1.47
C GLY A 98 4.96 6.30 -0.52
N TYR A 99 6.27 6.00 -0.63
CA TYR A 99 6.96 5.12 0.32
C TYR A 99 7.17 5.80 1.68
N LEU A 100 7.52 7.09 1.67
CA LEU A 100 7.73 7.89 2.87
C LEU A 100 6.40 8.09 3.61
N ASP A 101 5.37 8.55 2.90
CA ASP A 101 4.03 8.79 3.44
C ASP A 101 3.33 7.49 3.90
N ALA A 102 3.29 6.47 3.03
CA ALA A 102 2.74 5.13 3.31
C ALA A 102 1.37 5.11 4.00
N SER A 103 0.53 6.12 3.75
CA SER A 103 -0.76 6.30 4.45
C SER A 103 -1.97 6.13 3.53
N TYR A 104 -1.77 6.06 2.22
CA TYR A 104 -2.88 5.86 1.27
C TYR A 104 -3.60 4.54 1.52
N GLY A 105 -4.87 4.63 1.94
CA GLY A 105 -5.70 3.46 2.25
C GLY A 105 -5.87 3.18 3.74
N TYR A 106 -5.23 3.95 4.63
CA TYR A 106 -5.28 3.70 6.08
C TYR A 106 -6.37 4.49 6.79
N ASP A 107 -7.45 3.81 7.18
CA ASP A 107 -8.64 4.41 7.79
C ASP A 107 -8.54 4.66 9.30
N GLY A 108 -7.41 4.35 9.95
CA GLY A 108 -7.22 4.56 11.38
C GLY A 108 -7.66 3.41 12.28
N HIS A 109 -8.11 2.27 11.73
CA HIS A 109 -8.73 1.20 12.51
C HIS A 109 -8.00 -0.15 12.39
N TYR A 110 -8.37 -1.09 13.26
CA TYR A 110 -7.99 -2.53 13.31
C TYR A 110 -6.52 -2.87 13.61
N ILE A 111 -5.59 -2.08 13.08
CA ILE A 111 -4.16 -2.17 13.33
C ILE A 111 -3.56 -0.76 13.46
N ALA A 112 -2.45 -0.66 14.16
CA ALA A 112 -1.73 0.59 14.29
C ALA A 112 -1.11 1.03 12.94
N HIS A 113 -0.99 2.35 12.76
CA HIS A 113 -0.50 2.96 11.51
C HIS A 113 0.90 2.46 11.12
N ASP A 114 1.79 2.30 12.08
CA ASP A 114 3.16 1.81 11.87
C ASP A 114 3.20 0.39 11.29
N GLN A 115 2.24 -0.46 11.68
CA GLN A 115 2.05 -1.80 11.16
C GLN A 115 1.48 -1.76 9.75
N TYR A 116 0.45 -0.92 9.52
CA TYR A 116 -0.11 -0.69 8.20
C TYR A 116 0.97 -0.21 7.22
N ALA A 117 1.68 0.85 7.58
CA ALA A 117 2.71 1.48 6.78
C ALA A 117 3.86 0.52 6.48
N HIS A 118 4.18 -0.40 7.41
CA HIS A 118 5.14 -1.47 7.15
C HIS A 118 4.70 -2.36 6.00
N TYR A 119 3.49 -2.93 6.05
CA TYR A 119 2.98 -3.80 4.99
C TYR A 119 2.75 -3.05 3.67
N PHE A 120 2.30 -1.80 3.74
CA PHE A 120 2.25 -0.92 2.57
C PHE A 120 3.62 -0.78 1.92
N ARG A 121 4.67 -0.45 2.69
CA ARG A 121 6.04 -0.32 2.20
C ARG A 121 6.60 -1.64 1.65
N GLN A 122 6.21 -2.78 2.21
CA GLN A 122 6.55 -4.09 1.65
C GLN A 122 5.97 -4.23 0.24
N GLY A 123 4.66 -4.02 0.07
CA GLY A 123 4.02 -4.03 -1.25
C GLY A 123 4.65 -3.01 -2.20
N PHE A 124 4.91 -1.80 -1.73
CA PHE A 124 5.51 -0.71 -2.50
C PHE A 124 6.84 -1.09 -3.12
N ARG A 125 7.75 -1.72 -2.36
CA ARG A 125 9.05 -2.13 -2.91
C ARG A 125 8.91 -3.14 -4.04
N HIS A 126 8.03 -4.12 -3.89
CA HIS A 126 7.76 -5.12 -4.93
C HIS A 126 7.15 -4.47 -6.18
N GLY A 127 6.19 -3.57 -5.99
CA GLY A 127 5.57 -2.83 -7.09
C GLY A 127 6.54 -1.91 -7.80
N TYR A 128 7.38 -1.21 -7.05
CA TYR A 128 8.43 -0.33 -7.59
C TYR A 128 9.43 -1.11 -8.42
N GLU A 129 9.87 -2.29 -7.95
CA GLU A 129 10.77 -3.16 -8.71
C GLU A 129 10.16 -3.58 -10.05
N ASP A 130 8.90 -4.01 -10.05
CA ASP A 130 8.16 -4.39 -11.25
C ASP A 130 7.96 -3.18 -12.19
N GLY A 131 7.55 -2.04 -11.65
CA GLY A 131 7.33 -0.81 -12.42
C GLY A 131 8.61 -0.25 -13.05
N TYR A 132 9.71 -0.22 -12.29
CA TYR A 132 11.00 0.31 -12.73
C TYR A 132 11.66 -0.58 -13.78
N HIS A 133 11.49 -1.90 -13.71
CA HIS A 133 12.04 -2.81 -14.71
C HIS A 133 11.07 -3.16 -15.84
N GLY A 134 9.80 -2.71 -15.77
CA GLY A 134 8.76 -3.06 -16.74
C GLY A 134 8.38 -4.53 -16.74
N ARG A 135 8.37 -5.16 -15.56
CA ARG A 135 8.09 -6.59 -15.36
C ARG A 135 6.87 -6.76 -14.45
N ASN A 136 6.37 -7.99 -14.35
CA ASN A 136 5.28 -8.38 -13.46
C ASN A 136 5.71 -9.62 -12.66
N ARG A 137 6.81 -9.53 -11.91
CA ARG A 137 7.38 -10.66 -11.15
C ARG A 137 6.59 -10.93 -9.88
N TYR A 138 6.12 -9.88 -9.21
CA TYR A 138 5.51 -9.97 -7.88
C TYR A 138 4.02 -9.71 -7.87
N GLY A 139 3.48 -9.21 -8.97
CA GLY A 139 2.07 -8.94 -9.10
C GLY A 139 1.54 -9.10 -10.50
N HIS A 140 0.34 -8.61 -10.68
CA HIS A 140 -0.42 -8.69 -11.92
C HIS A 140 -1.15 -7.37 -12.13
N ARG A 141 -1.63 -7.21 -13.36
CA ARG A 141 -2.59 -6.18 -13.73
C ARG A 141 -3.87 -6.90 -14.14
N ASP A 142 -4.99 -6.56 -13.50
CA ASP A 142 -6.28 -7.15 -13.84
C ASP A 142 -6.89 -6.54 -15.11
N GLU A 143 -8.04 -7.08 -15.52
CA GLU A 143 -8.78 -6.63 -16.71
C GLU A 143 -9.28 -5.19 -16.61
N ARG A 144 -9.50 -4.69 -15.39
CA ARG A 144 -9.91 -3.30 -15.11
C ARG A 144 -8.71 -2.34 -15.11
N GLY A 145 -7.51 -2.91 -15.14
CA GLY A 145 -6.25 -2.18 -15.18
C GLY A 145 -5.66 -1.88 -13.81
N ASP A 146 -6.24 -2.44 -12.74
CA ASP A 146 -5.76 -2.31 -11.38
C ASP A 146 -4.57 -3.24 -11.13
N TYR A 147 -3.65 -2.78 -10.29
CA TYR A 147 -2.44 -3.52 -9.93
C TYR A 147 -2.61 -4.22 -8.60
N GLY A 148 -2.24 -5.51 -8.56
CA GLY A 148 -2.31 -6.32 -7.35
C GLY A 148 -1.10 -7.22 -7.19
N VAL A 149 -0.87 -7.70 -5.97
CA VAL A 149 0.21 -8.64 -5.63
C VAL A 149 -0.27 -10.08 -5.86
N LEU A 150 0.63 -10.96 -6.29
CA LEU A 150 0.36 -12.39 -6.41
C LEU A 150 0.06 -13.00 -5.03
N ALA A 151 -0.87 -13.96 -4.96
CA ALA A 151 -1.29 -14.57 -3.70
C ALA A 151 -0.12 -15.16 -2.89
N ALA A 152 0.85 -15.80 -3.56
CA ALA A 152 2.04 -16.35 -2.91
C ALA A 152 2.94 -15.25 -2.29
N VAL A 153 3.12 -14.14 -3.00
CA VAL A 153 3.91 -12.98 -2.51
C VAL A 153 3.18 -12.30 -1.36
N LEU A 154 1.86 -12.16 -1.46
CA LEU A 154 1.02 -11.60 -0.39
C LEU A 154 1.11 -12.45 0.88
N GLY A 155 1.03 -13.78 0.76
CA GLY A 155 1.20 -14.71 1.87
C GLY A 155 2.57 -14.60 2.53
N ALA A 156 3.64 -14.52 1.72
CA ALA A 156 5.01 -14.35 2.23
C ALA A 156 5.23 -13.02 2.95
N ILE A 157 4.63 -11.92 2.46
CA ILE A 157 4.73 -10.60 3.09
C ILE A 157 3.98 -10.57 4.43
N LEU A 158 2.77 -11.12 4.47
CA LEU A 158 1.88 -10.98 5.62
C LEU A 158 2.17 -11.99 6.72
N GLY A 159 2.49 -13.24 6.36
CA GLY A 159 2.72 -14.31 7.33
C GLY A 159 1.55 -14.54 8.29
N LEU A 160 0.32 -14.25 7.85
CA LEU A 160 -0.90 -14.38 8.66
C LEU A 160 -1.16 -15.86 8.98
N GLN A 161 -1.38 -16.14 10.26
CA GLN A 161 -1.71 -17.48 10.75
C GLN A 161 -3.07 -17.43 11.43
N LEU A 162 -3.96 -18.36 11.07
CA LEU A 162 -5.26 -18.49 11.71
C LEU A 162 -5.07 -18.94 13.17
N LEU A 163 -5.84 -18.35 14.08
CA LEU A 163 -5.96 -18.81 15.46
C LEU A 163 -7.01 -19.93 15.47
N ASN A 164 -6.61 -21.11 15.96
CA ASN A 164 -7.48 -22.27 16.16
C ASN A 164 -8.11 -22.25 17.55
#